data_AF-A0A2S6ZQU3-F1
#
_entry.id   AF-A0A2S6ZQU3-F1
#
_cell.length_a   1.000
_cell.length_b   1.000
_cell.length_c   1.000
_cell.angle_alpha   90.00
_cell.angle_beta   90.00
_cell.angle_gamma   90.00
#
_symmetry.space_group_name_H-M   'P 1'
#
loop_
_entity.id
_entity.type
_entity.pdbx_description
1 polymer ?
#
loop_
_entity_poly.entity_id
_entity_poly.type
_entity_poly.pdbx_seq_one_letter_code
_entity_poly.pdbx_strand_id
1 'polypeptide(L)'
;MLSGVLCVVCLPALAMAQEAASSSSKVGIDPVTGKLRPLTDAESAALDQQAASAARSSAARTAVPQTESAARATERRLPNGTVARKLPATQMSSLVATRQADGRIVIEQSEDAATQPAHAEHGALPHE
;
A
#
# COMPACT_ATOMS: atom_id res chain seq x y z
N MET A 1 32.92 35.82 7.80
CA MET A 1 33.23 34.49 7.25
C MET A 1 31.92 33.92 6.69
N LEU A 2 31.88 33.73 5.36
CA LEU A 2 30.95 33.04 4.45
C LEU A 2 29.51 32.72 4.93
N SER A 3 28.46 33.32 4.36
CA SER A 3 27.82 32.98 3.07
C SER A 3 27.22 31.56 3.06
N GLY A 4 25.88 31.49 3.12
CA GLY A 4 25.11 30.25 3.03
C GLY A 4 23.78 30.52 2.32
N VAL A 5 23.85 30.79 1.02
CA VAL A 5 22.73 30.92 0.10
C VAL A 5 21.96 29.59 0.09
N LEU A 6 20.72 29.61 0.57
CA LEU A 6 19.79 28.50 0.49
C LEU A 6 19.39 28.32 -0.99
N CYS A 7 19.94 27.30 -1.64
CA CYS A 7 19.68 26.98 -3.04
C CYS A 7 18.26 26.40 -3.21
N VAL A 8 17.28 27.26 -3.48
CA VAL A 8 15.88 26.92 -3.83
C VAL A 8 15.79 26.51 -5.31
N VAL A 9 16.49 25.44 -5.73
CA VAL A 9 16.45 25.00 -7.15
C VAL A 9 16.28 23.49 -7.36
N CYS A 10 16.34 22.63 -6.33
CA CYS A 10 16.19 21.17 -6.52
C CYS A 10 14.76 20.62 -6.41
N LEU A 11 13.72 21.41 -6.68
CA LEU A 11 12.33 20.91 -6.69
C LEU A 11 11.82 20.18 -7.95
N PRO A 12 12.47 20.13 -9.14
CA PRO A 12 11.85 19.44 -10.28
C PRO A 12 12.06 17.92 -10.26
N ALA A 13 12.89 17.36 -9.37
CA ALA A 13 13.21 15.94 -9.36
C ALA A 13 12.08 15.04 -8.80
N LEU A 14 11.17 15.60 -7.99
CA LEU A 14 10.05 14.85 -7.41
C LEU A 14 8.91 14.60 -8.39
N ALA A 15 8.79 15.38 -9.47
CA ALA A 15 7.77 15.17 -10.50
C ALA A 15 8.08 13.96 -11.40
N MET A 16 9.36 13.70 -11.69
CA MET A 16 9.77 12.61 -12.59
C MET A 16 9.75 11.23 -11.93
N ALA A 17 9.73 11.15 -10.59
CA ALA A 17 9.69 9.88 -9.86
C ALA A 17 8.30 9.23 -9.86
N GLN A 18 7.22 10.00 -10.08
CA GLN A 18 5.86 9.44 -10.16
C GLN A 18 5.56 8.82 -11.54
N GLU A 19 6.23 9.28 -12.60
CA GLU A 19 6.07 8.74 -13.96
C GLU A 19 6.63 7.32 -14.09
N ALA A 20 7.66 6.97 -13.30
CA ALA A 20 8.34 5.68 -13.37
C ALA A 20 7.58 4.51 -12.69
N ALA A 21 6.58 4.79 -11.86
CA ALA A 21 5.79 3.76 -11.17
C ALA A 21 4.76 3.05 -12.08
N SER A 22 4.56 3.55 -13.30
CA SER A 22 3.65 2.99 -14.30
C SER A 22 4.43 2.44 -15.52
N SER A 23 5.58 1.81 -15.31
CA SER A 23 6.37 1.16 -16.37
C SER A 23 5.68 -0.11 -16.88
N SER A 24 4.53 0.07 -17.51
CA SER A 24 3.76 -0.92 -18.25
C SER A 24 3.86 -0.53 -19.72
N SER A 25 4.54 -1.36 -20.52
CA SER A 25 4.66 -1.14 -21.96
C SER A 25 3.34 -1.54 -22.64
N LYS A 26 2.54 -0.56 -23.05
CA LYS A 26 1.28 -0.78 -23.79
C LYS A 26 1.56 -0.82 -25.29
N VAL A 27 1.17 -1.91 -25.96
CA VAL A 27 1.29 -2.07 -27.41
C VAL A 27 0.02 -2.74 -27.93
N GLY A 28 -0.49 -2.27 -29.07
CA GLY A 28 -1.68 -2.82 -29.70
C GLY A 28 -1.32 -3.96 -30.63
N ILE A 29 -2.27 -4.84 -30.89
CA ILE A 29 -2.19 -5.85 -31.94
C ILE A 29 -3.15 -5.44 -33.04
N ASP A 30 -2.65 -5.37 -34.27
CA ASP A 30 -3.50 -5.21 -35.45
C ASP A 30 -4.33 -6.51 -35.65
N PRO A 31 -5.67 -6.43 -35.67
CA PRO A 31 -6.51 -7.62 -35.79
C PRO A 31 -6.44 -8.31 -37.16
N VAL A 32 -5.98 -7.62 -38.21
CA VAL A 32 -5.88 -8.16 -39.58
C VAL A 32 -4.51 -8.80 -39.79
N THR A 33 -3.44 -8.13 -39.34
CA THR A 33 -2.07 -8.57 -39.60
C THR A 33 -1.42 -9.31 -38.42
N GLY A 34 -1.99 -9.22 -37.22
CA GLY A 34 -1.44 -9.77 -35.98
C GLY A 34 -0.16 -9.07 -35.50
N LYS A 35 0.28 -8.02 -36.21
CA LYS A 35 1.52 -7.31 -35.88
C LYS A 35 1.31 -6.30 -34.77
N LEU A 36 2.39 -6.01 -34.05
CA LEU A 36 2.42 -4.98 -33.04
C LEU A 36 2.28 -3.60 -33.69
N ARG A 37 1.39 -2.77 -33.14
CA ARG A 37 1.16 -1.39 -33.56
C ARG A 37 1.13 -0.46 -32.34
N PRO A 38 1.46 0.84 -32.49
CA PRO A 38 1.19 1.80 -31.44
C PRO A 38 -0.31 1.83 -31.13
N LEU A 39 -0.63 2.02 -29.85
CA LEU A 39 -2.00 2.25 -29.42
C LEU A 39 -2.45 3.66 -29.82
N THR A 40 -3.72 3.81 -30.16
CA THR A 40 -4.32 5.14 -30.30
C THR A 40 -4.56 5.77 -28.92
N ASP A 41 -4.74 7.09 -28.87
CA ASP A 41 -5.01 7.81 -27.61
C ASP A 41 -6.27 7.29 -26.91
N ALA A 42 -7.33 7.00 -27.69
CA ALA A 42 -8.58 6.47 -27.17
C ALA A 42 -8.41 5.08 -26.54
N GLU A 43 -7.65 4.19 -27.20
CA GLU A 43 -7.35 2.85 -26.67
C GLU A 43 -6.49 2.92 -25.42
N SER A 44 -5.53 3.86 -25.38
CA SER A 44 -4.68 4.08 -24.20
C SER A 44 -5.50 4.53 -23.01
N ALA A 45 -6.39 5.51 -23.22
CA ALA A 45 -7.29 6.02 -22.18
C ALA A 45 -8.23 4.93 -21.67
N ALA A 46 -8.75 4.06 -22.55
CA ALA A 46 -9.61 2.94 -22.14
C ALA A 46 -8.85 1.93 -21.25
N LEU A 47 -7.60 1.59 -21.60
CA LEU A 47 -6.76 0.72 -20.78
C LEU A 47 -6.45 1.33 -19.42
N ASP A 48 -6.19 2.65 -19.36
CA ASP A 48 -5.96 3.35 -18.09
C ASP A 48 -7.19 3.34 -17.20
N GLN A 49 -8.38 3.56 -17.78
CA GLN A 49 -9.64 3.46 -17.03
C GLN A 49 -9.87 2.04 -16.51
N GLN A 50 -9.57 1.01 -17.32
CA GLN A 50 -9.70 -0.37 -16.90
C GLN A 50 -8.71 -0.71 -15.78
N ALA A 51 -7.45 -0.28 -15.89
CA ALA A 51 -6.43 -0.48 -14.87
C ALA A 51 -6.81 0.22 -13.56
N ALA A 52 -7.27 1.47 -13.63
CA ALA A 52 -7.73 2.22 -12.46
C ALA A 52 -8.96 1.58 -11.80
N SER A 53 -9.88 1.03 -12.59
CA SER A 53 -11.06 0.33 -12.08
C SER A 53 -10.68 -0.99 -11.39
N ALA A 54 -9.77 -1.76 -12.00
CA ALA A 54 -9.24 -2.99 -11.42
C ALA A 54 -8.49 -2.72 -10.11
N ALA A 55 -7.68 -1.66 -10.06
CA ALA A 55 -6.98 -1.24 -8.84
C ALA A 55 -7.96 -0.90 -7.71
N ARG A 56 -9.01 -0.11 -7.99
CA ARG A 56 -10.07 0.22 -7.03
C ARG A 56 -10.81 -1.01 -6.52
N SER A 57 -11.21 -1.91 -7.42
CA SER A 57 -11.86 -3.17 -7.05
C SER A 57 -10.94 -4.08 -6.25
N SER A 58 -9.63 -4.10 -6.56
CA SER A 58 -8.64 -4.85 -5.79
C SER A 58 -8.52 -4.31 -4.36
N ALA A 59 -8.34 -3.00 -4.22
CA ALA A 59 -8.24 -2.34 -2.91
C ALA A 59 -9.48 -2.59 -2.04
N ALA A 60 -10.69 -2.53 -2.62
CA ALA A 60 -11.92 -2.85 -1.91
C ALA A 60 -12.00 -4.32 -1.46
N ARG A 61 -11.48 -5.25 -2.27
CA ARG A 61 -11.42 -6.68 -1.91
C ARG A 61 -10.43 -6.94 -0.79
N THR A 62 -9.29 -6.24 -0.74
CA THR A 62 -8.27 -6.40 0.30
C THR A 62 -8.50 -5.54 1.54
N ALA A 63 -9.43 -4.58 1.50
CA ALA A 63 -9.72 -3.72 2.64
C ALA A 63 -10.20 -4.55 3.86
N VAL A 64 -9.50 -4.39 4.99
CA VAL A 64 -9.85 -4.99 6.28
C VAL A 64 -10.76 -4.02 7.04
N PRO A 65 -11.94 -4.46 7.52
CA PRO A 65 -12.81 -3.61 8.31
C PRO A 65 -12.15 -3.26 9.64
N GLN A 66 -12.16 -1.99 10.02
CA GLN A 66 -11.53 -1.52 11.26
C GLN A 66 -12.40 -1.76 12.50
N THR A 67 -13.71 -1.97 12.33
CA THR A 67 -14.66 -2.11 13.43
C THR A 67 -15.60 -3.30 13.24
N GLU A 68 -16.22 -3.76 14.33
CA GLU A 68 -17.26 -4.80 14.32
C GLU A 68 -18.44 -4.43 13.41
N SER A 69 -18.89 -3.17 13.44
CA SER A 69 -20.00 -2.71 12.61
C SER A 69 -19.66 -2.76 11.12
N ALA A 70 -18.45 -2.32 10.75
CA ALA A 70 -17.95 -2.43 9.38
C ALA A 70 -17.77 -3.89 8.96
N ALA A 71 -17.35 -4.78 9.87
CA ALA A 71 -17.24 -6.21 9.60
C ALA A 71 -18.60 -6.83 9.28
N ARG A 72 -19.67 -6.50 10.05
CA ARG A 72 -21.04 -6.97 9.77
C ARG A 72 -21.54 -6.54 8.39
N ALA A 73 -21.17 -5.35 7.94
CA ALA A 73 -21.52 -4.88 6.59
C ALA A 73 -20.86 -5.71 5.46
N THR A 74 -19.86 -6.53 5.76
CA THR A 74 -19.21 -7.44 4.79
C THR A 74 -19.85 -8.83 4.71
N GLU A 75 -20.91 -9.08 5.48
CA GLU A 75 -21.59 -10.38 5.49
C GLU A 75 -22.16 -10.74 4.11
N ARG A 76 -21.84 -11.95 3.63
CA ARG A 76 -22.38 -12.49 2.38
C ARG A 76 -22.82 -13.93 2.60
N ARG A 77 -24.02 -14.25 2.11
CA ARG A 77 -24.53 -15.62 2.07
C ARG A 77 -23.93 -16.37 0.89
N LEU A 78 -23.43 -17.56 1.13
CA LEU A 78 -22.89 -18.45 0.11
C LEU A 78 -24.00 -19.42 -0.37
N PRO A 79 -23.85 -20.01 -1.57
CA PRO A 79 -24.84 -20.95 -2.12
C PRO A 79 -25.07 -22.21 -1.26
N ASN A 80 -24.11 -22.56 -0.40
CA ASN A 80 -24.20 -23.67 0.54
C ASN A 80 -24.91 -23.30 1.87
N GLY A 81 -25.46 -22.09 1.99
CA GLY A 81 -26.18 -21.64 3.17
C GLY A 81 -25.30 -21.05 4.29
N THR A 82 -23.97 -21.03 4.14
CA THR A 82 -23.09 -20.40 5.13
C THR A 82 -23.01 -18.88 4.96
N VAL A 83 -22.62 -18.18 6.01
CA VAL A 83 -22.34 -16.74 5.98
C VAL A 83 -20.85 -16.54 6.10
N ALA A 84 -20.26 -15.87 5.11
CA ALA A 84 -18.89 -15.39 5.20
C ALA A 84 -18.88 -13.92 5.63
N ARG A 85 -17.94 -13.57 6.51
CA ARG A 85 -17.72 -12.21 6.99
C ARG A 85 -16.22 -11.98 7.12
N LYS A 86 -15.75 -10.76 6.82
CA LYS A 86 -14.36 -10.38 7.12
C LYS A 86 -14.17 -10.23 8.63
N LEU A 87 -12.98 -10.58 9.12
CA LEU A 87 -12.60 -10.35 10.51
C LEU A 87 -12.27 -8.86 10.72
N PRO A 88 -12.78 -8.19 11.77
CA PRO A 88 -12.38 -6.83 12.08
C PRO A 88 -10.93 -6.78 12.57
N ALA A 89 -10.24 -5.67 12.29
CA ALA A 89 -8.86 -5.44 12.69
C ALA A 89 -8.65 -5.55 14.21
N THR A 90 -9.67 -5.20 15.00
CA THR A 90 -9.66 -5.32 16.47
C THR A 90 -9.53 -6.76 16.97
N GLN A 91 -9.83 -7.76 16.14
CA GLN A 91 -9.65 -9.18 16.47
C GLN A 91 -8.38 -9.77 15.82
N MET A 92 -7.61 -8.97 15.08
CA MET A 92 -6.34 -9.39 14.49
C MET A 92 -5.17 -8.99 15.40
N SER A 93 -4.19 -9.86 15.55
CA SER A 93 -2.93 -9.51 16.24
C SER A 93 -2.07 -8.60 15.36
N SER A 94 -1.52 -7.54 15.94
CA SER A 94 -0.56 -6.65 15.27
C SER A 94 0.85 -6.95 15.74
N LEU A 95 1.78 -7.11 14.81
CA LEU A 95 3.20 -7.31 15.07
C LEU A 95 4.00 -6.21 14.36
N VAL A 96 4.91 -5.57 15.07
CA VAL A 96 5.84 -4.57 14.52
C VAL A 96 7.24 -5.16 14.52
N ALA A 97 7.88 -5.19 13.36
CA ALA A 97 9.25 -5.62 13.20
C ALA A 97 10.15 -4.39 13.01
N THR A 98 11.08 -4.17 13.94
CA THR A 98 12.04 -3.07 13.89
C THR A 98 13.44 -3.63 13.65
N ARG A 99 14.10 -3.11 12.61
CA ARG A 99 15.53 -3.37 12.38
C ARG A 99 16.36 -2.40 13.21
N GLN A 100 17.20 -2.93 14.09
CA GLN A 100 18.13 -2.16 14.89
C GLN A 100 19.41 -1.81 14.09
N ALA A 101 20.17 -0.82 14.57
CA ALA A 101 21.40 -0.35 13.92
C ALA A 101 22.50 -1.43 13.86
N ASP A 102 22.45 -2.42 14.74
CA ASP A 102 23.33 -3.59 14.77
C ASP A 102 22.90 -4.71 13.79
N GLY A 103 21.80 -4.50 13.06
CA GLY A 103 21.26 -5.43 12.07
C GLY A 103 20.27 -6.45 12.63
N ARG A 104 20.01 -6.50 13.95
CA ARG A 104 19.00 -7.39 14.54
C ARG A 104 17.58 -6.96 14.18
N ILE A 105 16.66 -7.92 14.14
CA ILE A 105 15.22 -7.68 13.99
C ILE A 105 14.54 -7.97 15.33
N VAL A 106 13.90 -6.97 15.90
CA VAL A 106 13.03 -7.13 17.08
C VAL A 106 11.59 -7.13 16.62
N ILE A 107 10.81 -8.11 17.06
CA ILE A 107 9.40 -8.25 16.73
C ILE A 107 8.61 -8.08 18.03
N GLU A 108 7.76 -7.06 18.08
CA GLU A 108 6.91 -6.75 19.23
C GLU A 108 5.45 -6.91 18.86
N GLN A 109 4.66 -7.44 19.79
CA GLN A 109 3.21 -7.48 19.65
C GLN A 109 2.64 -6.16 20.14
N SER A 110 1.92 -5.45 19.27
CA SER A 110 1.21 -4.22 19.62
C SER A 110 -0.22 -4.55 20.03
N GLU A 111 -0.62 -4.17 21.25
CA GLU A 111 -1.98 -4.40 21.74
C GLU A 111 -2.99 -3.33 21.28
N ASP A 112 -2.55 -2.22 20.69
CA ASP A 112 -3.45 -1.27 20.04
C ASP A 112 -2.71 -0.41 18.99
N ALA A 113 -3.38 -0.10 17.88
CA ALA A 113 -2.84 0.64 16.75
C ALA A 113 -2.80 2.18 16.97
N ALA A 114 -2.90 2.64 18.22
CA ALA A 114 -3.01 4.06 18.55
C ALA A 114 -1.88 4.62 19.43
N THR A 115 -0.95 3.80 19.92
CA THR A 115 0.17 4.31 20.73
C THR A 115 1.48 3.93 20.07
N GLN A 116 2.02 4.86 19.30
CA GLN A 116 3.43 4.88 18.92
C GLN A 116 4.21 5.31 20.18
N PRO A 117 5.02 4.45 20.81
CA PRO A 117 5.85 4.91 21.92
C PRO A 117 6.97 5.76 21.35
N ALA A 118 6.96 7.05 21.68
CA ALA A 118 8.13 7.90 21.55
C ALA A 118 9.23 7.31 22.41
N HIS A 119 10.34 6.89 21.79
CA HIS A 119 11.64 6.58 22.38
C HIS A 119 11.65 6.39 23.91
N ALA A 120 11.37 5.16 24.37
CA ALA A 120 11.74 4.77 25.72
C ALA A 120 13.24 4.41 25.73
N GLU A 121 14.06 5.31 26.27
CA GLU A 121 15.43 4.97 26.67
C GLU A 121 15.36 3.76 27.62
N HIS A 122 16.00 2.67 27.24
CA HIS A 122 16.01 1.44 28.02
C HIS A 122 16.75 1.68 29.34
N GLY A 123 15.99 1.59 30.43
CA GLY A 123 16.51 1.50 31.79
C GLY A 123 17.40 0.26 31.95
N ALA A 124 18.55 0.47 32.57
CA ALA A 124 19.50 -0.58 32.92
C ALA A 124 18.84 -1.65 33.81
N LEU A 125 19.08 -2.93 33.48
CA LEU A 125 18.73 -4.06 34.34
C LEU A 125 19.69 -4.11 35.53
N PRO A 126 19.21 -4.33 36.78
CA PRO A 126 20.10 -4.55 37.92
C PRO A 126 20.79 -5.91 37.79
N HIS A 127 22.10 -5.93 38.04
CA HIS A 127 22.85 -7.15 38.25
C HIS A 127 22.60 -7.67 39.66
N GLU A 128 22.21 -8.94 39.75
CA GLU A 128 22.16 -9.74 40.97
C GLU A 128 23.56 -10.14 41.48
#